data_AF-A0A3E2NYK5-F1
#
_entry.id   AF-A0A3E2NYK5-F1
#
_cell.length_a   1.000
_cell.length_b   1.000
_cell.length_c   1.000
_cell.angle_alpha   90.00
_cell.angle_beta   90.00
_cell.angle_gamma   90.00
#
_symmetry.space_group_name_H-M   'P 1'
#
loop_
_entity.id
_entity.type
_entity.pdbx_description
1 polymer ?
#
loop_
_entity_poly.entity_id
_entity_poly.type
_entity_poly.pdbx_seq_one_letter_code
_entity_poly.pdbx_strand_id
1 'polypeptide(L)'
;MVKPDKELADKYATIMGVKRNDIQNGRLYNFIDEWMGTPYRFGGLGKDGVDCSGLVSLLQLQVYDTALPRTCAMQANTIKRKYEDELKEGDLVFFDFDGKQFSHVGVYLQNGYIVHASTRRGVVVVRLHDNGLYQYFSRAGSIFDPAEMPAPGN
;
A
#
# COMPACT_ATOMS: atom_id res chain seq x y z
N MET A 1 -7.44 17.04 -0.64
CA MET A 1 -6.25 16.29 -1.08
C MET A 1 -5.11 17.27 -1.29
N VAL A 2 -3.97 17.10 -0.61
CA VAL A 2 -2.80 17.99 -0.74
C VAL A 2 -2.01 17.55 -1.97
N LYS A 3 -1.67 18.48 -2.87
CA LYS A 3 -0.88 18.16 -4.07
C LYS A 3 0.58 17.90 -3.71
N PRO A 4 1.27 16.96 -4.38
CA PRO A 4 2.70 16.76 -4.23
C PRO A 4 3.49 17.98 -4.75
N ASP A 5 4.72 18.13 -4.26
CA ASP A 5 5.70 18.98 -4.91
C ASP A 5 5.96 18.50 -6.36
N LYS A 6 6.41 19.41 -7.23
CA LYS A 6 6.66 19.12 -8.63
C LYS A 6 7.71 18.02 -8.82
N GLU A 7 8.83 18.07 -8.10
CA GLU A 7 9.92 17.09 -8.24
C GLU A 7 9.47 15.70 -7.80
N LEU A 8 8.71 15.65 -6.70
CA LEU A 8 8.10 14.41 -6.20
C LEU A 8 7.13 13.82 -7.23
N ALA A 9 6.27 14.65 -7.82
CA ALA A 9 5.34 14.22 -8.85
C ALA A 9 6.06 13.69 -10.10
N ASP A 10 7.12 14.37 -10.54
CA ASP A 10 7.93 13.96 -11.68
C ASP A 10 8.63 12.63 -11.44
N LYS A 11 9.18 12.42 -10.23
CA LYS A 11 9.82 11.17 -9.82
C LYS A 11 8.85 9.98 -9.91
N TYR A 12 7.69 10.06 -9.26
CA TYR A 12 6.75 8.95 -9.22
C TYR A 12 5.99 8.74 -10.53
N ALA A 13 5.75 9.81 -11.29
CA ALA A 13 5.24 9.71 -12.66
C ALA A 13 6.20 8.92 -13.55
N THR A 14 7.51 9.18 -13.43
CA THR A 14 8.55 8.45 -14.18
C THR A 14 8.63 6.98 -13.75
N ILE A 15 8.66 6.70 -12.45
CA ILE A 15 8.72 5.32 -11.91
C ILE A 15 7.53 4.48 -12.41
N MET A 16 6.33 5.06 -12.36
CA MET A 16 5.09 4.34 -12.67
C MET A 16 4.67 4.45 -14.15
N GLY A 17 5.36 5.26 -14.95
CA GLY A 17 5.01 5.50 -16.35
C GLY A 17 3.65 6.17 -16.54
N VAL A 18 3.26 7.06 -15.63
CA VAL A 18 1.99 7.82 -15.68
C VAL A 18 2.25 9.30 -15.95
N LYS A 19 1.21 10.09 -16.21
CA LYS A 19 1.40 11.54 -16.37
C LYS A 19 1.63 12.16 -15.00
N ARG A 20 2.47 13.20 -14.94
CA ARG A 20 2.67 14.01 -13.72
C ARG A 20 1.35 14.49 -13.11
N ASN A 21 0.37 14.82 -13.95
CA ASN A 21 -0.96 15.26 -13.52
C ASN A 21 -1.81 14.14 -12.90
N ASP A 22 -1.40 12.87 -12.99
CA ASP A 22 -2.10 11.75 -12.34
C ASP A 22 -1.61 11.58 -10.89
N ILE A 23 -0.45 12.14 -10.55
CA ILE A 23 0.09 12.16 -9.18
C ILE A 23 -0.55 13.32 -8.40
N GLN A 24 -1.67 13.04 -7.73
CA GLN A 24 -2.42 14.05 -6.97
C GLN A 24 -2.27 13.93 -5.45
N ASN A 25 -1.83 12.77 -4.94
CA ASN A 25 -1.81 12.48 -3.50
C ASN A 25 -0.47 12.80 -2.85
N GLY A 26 -0.23 14.08 -2.58
CA GLY A 26 1.03 14.53 -1.98
C GLY A 26 1.37 13.85 -0.66
N ARG A 27 0.38 13.58 0.20
CA ARG A 27 0.60 12.87 1.47
C ARG A 27 1.14 11.46 1.24
N LEU A 28 0.51 10.72 0.32
CA LEU A 28 0.93 9.36 0.00
C LEU A 28 2.34 9.32 -0.56
N TYR A 29 2.62 10.12 -1.60
CA TYR A 29 3.92 10.07 -2.26
C TYR A 29 5.04 10.61 -1.37
N ASN A 30 4.78 11.60 -0.51
CA ASN A 30 5.77 12.04 0.48
C ASN A 30 6.07 10.92 1.47
N PHE A 31 5.04 10.25 2.01
CA PHE A 31 5.24 9.10 2.88
C PHE A 31 6.09 8.03 2.17
N ILE A 32 5.73 7.64 0.95
CA ILE A 32 6.48 6.61 0.20
C ILE A 32 7.93 7.04 0.02
N ASP A 33 8.18 8.31 -0.29
CA ASP A 33 9.52 8.84 -0.48
C ASP A 33 10.37 8.79 0.77
N GLU A 34 9.82 9.24 1.90
CA GLU A 34 10.50 9.21 3.19
C GLU A 34 10.79 7.78 3.66
N TRP A 35 9.96 6.81 3.29
CA TRP A 35 10.10 5.41 3.71
C TRP A 35 10.90 4.57 2.71
N MET A 36 11.09 5.03 1.47
CA MET A 36 11.80 4.32 0.42
C MET A 36 13.19 3.86 0.89
N GLY A 37 13.50 2.58 0.67
CA GLY A 37 14.77 1.97 1.06
C GLY A 37 14.91 1.61 2.54
N THR A 38 13.93 1.94 3.40
CA THR A 38 13.93 1.48 4.80
C THR A 38 14.05 -0.05 4.84
N PRO A 39 15.02 -0.63 5.58
CA PRO A 39 15.26 -2.06 5.56
C PRO A 39 14.08 -2.84 6.13
N TYR A 40 13.92 -4.10 5.70
CA TYR A 40 12.90 -4.95 6.27
C TYR A 40 13.31 -5.44 7.66
N ARG A 41 12.42 -5.31 8.64
CA ARG A 41 12.58 -5.88 9.98
C ARG A 41 11.25 -6.44 10.45
N PHE A 42 11.20 -7.75 10.68
CA PHE A 42 9.99 -8.41 11.19
C PHE A 42 9.52 -7.78 12.50
N GLY A 43 8.26 -7.35 12.58
CA GLY A 43 7.69 -6.62 13.71
C GLY A 43 8.09 -5.14 13.80
N GLY A 44 8.96 -4.66 12.90
CA GLY A 44 9.47 -3.28 12.89
C GLY A 44 8.42 -2.23 12.51
N LEU A 45 8.53 -1.04 13.11
CA LEU A 45 7.63 0.10 12.91
C LEU A 45 8.42 1.42 12.77
N GLY A 46 9.72 1.35 12.47
CA GLY A 46 10.63 2.49 12.47
C GLY A 46 11.41 2.63 11.18
N LYS A 47 12.10 3.77 11.03
CA LYS A 47 13.00 4.03 9.89
C LYS A 47 14.30 3.22 9.93
N ASP A 48 14.60 2.59 11.07
CA ASP A 48 15.68 1.60 11.24
C ASP A 48 15.24 0.19 10.80
N GLY A 49 13.95 -0.02 10.56
CA GLY A 49 13.41 -1.27 10.05
C GLY A 49 11.90 -1.38 10.19
N VAL A 50 11.25 -1.82 9.11
CA VAL A 50 9.79 -1.98 9.04
C VAL A 50 9.40 -3.30 8.38
N ASP A 51 8.29 -3.91 8.79
CA ASP A 51 7.72 -5.04 8.04
C ASP A 51 6.57 -4.59 7.13
N CYS A 52 6.04 -5.52 6.34
CA CYS A 52 5.02 -5.22 5.35
C CYS A 52 3.73 -4.68 5.98
N SER A 53 3.18 -5.35 6.98
CA SER A 53 1.95 -4.90 7.64
C SER A 53 2.16 -3.64 8.47
N GLY A 54 3.35 -3.44 9.04
CA GLY A 54 3.71 -2.24 9.79
C GLY A 54 3.82 -1.01 8.91
N LEU A 55 4.45 -1.16 7.73
CA LEU A 55 4.49 -0.10 6.72
C LEU A 55 3.07 0.31 6.31
N VAL A 56 2.20 -0.67 6.04
CA VAL A 56 0.80 -0.43 5.66
C VAL A 56 0.02 0.24 6.80
N SER A 57 0.17 -0.22 8.04
CA SER A 57 -0.47 0.43 9.19
C SER A 57 -0.04 1.89 9.36
N LEU A 58 1.25 2.19 9.20
CA LEU A 58 1.77 3.55 9.31
C LEU A 58 1.31 4.44 8.15
N LEU A 59 1.32 3.91 6.92
CA LEU A 59 0.85 4.62 5.74
C LEU A 59 -0.62 4.99 5.90
N GLN A 60 -1.47 4.02 6.26
CA GLN A 60 -2.90 4.23 6.39
C GLN A 60 -3.23 5.22 7.51
N LEU A 61 -2.50 5.15 8.61
CA LEU A 61 -2.66 6.10 9.71
C LEU A 61 -2.20 7.52 9.34
N GLN A 62 -1.05 7.69 8.69
CA GLN A 62 -0.46 9.01 8.43
C GLN A 62 -1.02 9.70 7.19
N VAL A 63 -1.44 8.92 6.18
CA VAL A 63 -1.93 9.45 4.90
C VAL A 63 -3.44 9.60 4.91
N TYR A 64 -4.14 8.60 5.45
CA TYR A 64 -5.60 8.45 5.37
C TYR A 64 -6.29 8.47 6.74
N ASP A 65 -5.57 8.78 7.81
CA ASP A 65 -6.10 8.88 9.18
C ASP A 65 -6.84 7.60 9.64
N THR A 66 -6.46 6.43 9.08
CA THR A 66 -7.14 5.15 9.29
C THR A 66 -6.25 4.19 10.06
N ALA A 67 -6.72 3.77 11.23
CA ALA A 67 -6.02 2.79 12.06
C ALA A 67 -6.25 1.37 11.53
N LEU A 68 -5.17 0.68 11.17
CA LEU A 68 -5.21 -0.71 10.78
C LEU A 68 -4.60 -1.65 11.82
N PRO A 69 -5.12 -2.89 11.94
CA PRO A 69 -4.49 -3.93 12.73
C PRO A 69 -3.02 -4.15 12.36
N ARG A 70 -2.20 -4.61 13.31
CA ARG A 70 -0.75 -4.75 13.13
C ARG A 70 -0.35 -5.88 12.18
N THR A 71 -1.19 -6.91 12.04
CA THR A 71 -0.89 -8.13 11.28
C THR A 71 -1.59 -8.14 9.93
N CYS A 72 -0.90 -8.68 8.92
CA CYS A 72 -1.40 -8.79 7.56
C CYS A 72 -2.74 -9.55 7.48
N ALA A 73 -2.86 -10.68 8.18
CA ALA A 73 -4.10 -11.46 8.25
C ALA A 73 -5.29 -10.68 8.82
N MET A 74 -5.08 -9.83 9.83
CA MET A 74 -6.15 -8.98 10.36
C MET A 74 -6.51 -7.85 9.40
N GLN A 75 -5.53 -7.25 8.72
CA GLN A 75 -5.79 -6.24 7.68
C GLN A 75 -6.58 -6.80 6.50
N ALA A 76 -6.37 -8.07 6.14
CA ALA A 76 -7.15 -8.72 5.08
C ALA A 76 -8.65 -8.82 5.42
N ASN A 77 -9.02 -8.81 6.71
CA ASN A 77 -10.40 -8.80 7.17
C ASN A 77 -11.02 -7.40 7.21
N THR A 78 -10.22 -6.34 7.08
CA THR A 78 -10.70 -4.95 7.06
C THR A 78 -10.95 -4.42 5.65
N ILE A 79 -10.73 -5.23 4.60
CA ILE A 79 -10.92 -4.81 3.21
C ILE A 79 -12.21 -5.34 2.59
N LYS A 80 -12.84 -4.49 1.79
CA LYS A 80 -13.86 -4.89 0.81
C LYS A 80 -13.15 -5.33 -0.46
N ARG A 81 -13.28 -6.62 -0.81
CA ARG A 81 -12.66 -7.21 -2.01
C ARG A 81 -13.04 -6.43 -3.26
N LYS A 82 -12.04 -6.20 -4.11
CA LYS A 82 -12.19 -5.64 -5.46
C LYS A 82 -11.47 -6.50 -6.48
N TYR A 83 -11.87 -6.38 -7.74
CA TYR A 83 -11.07 -6.87 -8.85
C TYR A 83 -9.89 -5.94 -9.12
N GLU A 84 -8.88 -6.46 -9.81
CA GLU A 84 -7.64 -5.73 -10.06
C GLU A 84 -7.87 -4.45 -10.88
N ASP A 85 -8.77 -4.51 -11.86
CA ASP A 85 -9.15 -3.39 -12.71
C ASP A 85 -9.92 -2.29 -11.95
N GLU A 86 -10.44 -2.61 -10.76
CA GLU A 86 -11.14 -1.67 -9.89
C GLU A 86 -10.23 -1.04 -8.83
N LEU A 87 -8.95 -1.45 -8.78
CA LEU A 87 -8.02 -0.98 -7.77
C LEU A 87 -7.70 0.50 -7.94
N LYS A 88 -7.75 1.20 -6.81
CA LYS A 88 -7.42 2.61 -6.70
C LYS A 88 -6.30 2.80 -5.72
N GLU A 89 -5.64 3.95 -5.87
CA GLU A 89 -4.55 4.36 -4.99
C GLU A 89 -4.98 4.30 -3.51
N GLY A 90 -4.22 3.58 -2.69
CA GLY A 90 -4.54 3.33 -1.29
C GLY A 90 -5.20 1.99 -1.00
N ASP A 91 -5.66 1.26 -2.03
CA ASP A 91 -6.17 -0.11 -1.86
C ASP A 91 -5.05 -1.05 -1.41
N LEU A 92 -5.40 -2.05 -0.60
CA LEU A 92 -4.43 -3.02 -0.11
C LEU A 92 -4.38 -4.22 -1.04
N VAL A 93 -3.17 -4.75 -1.22
CA VAL A 93 -2.90 -5.94 -2.02
C VAL A 93 -2.18 -6.97 -1.16
N PHE A 94 -2.71 -8.18 -1.13
CA PHE A 94 -2.27 -9.27 -0.27
C PHE A 94 -1.67 -10.42 -1.06
N PHE A 95 -0.66 -11.05 -0.47
CA PHE A 95 0.08 -12.15 -1.06
C PHE A 95 0.29 -13.32 -0.09
N ASP A 96 0.30 -14.53 -0.65
CA ASP A 96 0.42 -15.81 0.05
C ASP A 96 1.78 -16.45 -0.25
N PHE A 97 2.80 -16.10 0.53
CA PHE A 97 4.12 -16.71 0.51
C PHE A 97 4.20 -17.91 1.45
N ASP A 98 5.05 -18.88 1.09
CA ASP A 98 5.38 -20.05 1.92
C ASP A 98 4.15 -20.83 2.42
N GLY A 99 3.07 -20.85 1.64
CA GLY A 99 1.81 -21.53 1.98
C GLY A 99 1.01 -20.87 3.11
N LYS A 100 1.37 -19.65 3.53
CA LYS A 100 0.66 -18.89 4.57
C LYS A 100 -0.26 -17.86 3.93
N GLN A 101 -1.56 -17.99 4.21
CA GLN A 101 -2.55 -17.02 3.76
C GLN A 101 -2.29 -15.63 4.38
N PHE A 102 -2.34 -14.60 3.54
CA PHE A 102 -2.12 -13.20 3.91
C PHE A 102 -0.81 -13.02 4.68
N SER A 103 0.26 -13.60 4.14
CA SER A 103 1.62 -13.49 4.71
C SER A 103 2.28 -12.14 4.45
N HIS A 104 1.86 -11.44 3.39
CA HIS A 104 2.47 -10.21 2.93
C HIS A 104 1.43 -9.25 2.37
N VAL A 105 1.69 -7.95 2.52
CA VAL A 105 0.79 -6.88 2.06
C VAL A 105 1.60 -5.75 1.42
N GLY A 106 0.98 -5.10 0.44
CA GLY A 106 1.42 -3.84 -0.15
C GLY A 106 0.23 -2.89 -0.33
N VAL A 107 0.53 -1.65 -0.69
CA VAL A 107 -0.48 -0.64 -1.05
C VAL A 107 -0.42 -0.40 -2.55
N TYR A 108 -1.56 -0.49 -3.21
CA TYR A 108 -1.71 -0.16 -4.61
C TYR A 108 -1.56 1.34 -4.82
N LEU A 109 -0.80 1.71 -5.83
CA LEU A 109 -0.59 3.08 -6.25
C LEU A 109 -1.45 3.34 -7.49
N GLN A 110 -0.84 3.33 -8.67
CA GLN A 110 -1.50 3.53 -9.95
C GLN A 110 -0.79 2.71 -11.02
N ASN A 111 -1.48 2.47 -12.15
CA ASN A 111 -0.90 1.79 -13.32
C ASN A 111 -0.26 0.43 -13.01
N GLY A 112 -0.86 -0.34 -12.10
CA GLY A 112 -0.34 -1.66 -11.72
C GLY A 112 0.91 -1.60 -10.82
N TYR A 113 1.24 -0.46 -10.21
CA TYR A 113 2.34 -0.36 -9.26
C TYR A 113 1.84 -0.45 -7.82
N ILE A 114 2.68 -1.03 -6.97
CA ILE A 114 2.45 -1.13 -5.54
C ILE A 114 3.69 -0.68 -4.77
N VAL A 115 3.50 -0.23 -3.53
CA VAL A 115 4.57 -0.08 -2.54
C VAL A 115 4.48 -1.18 -1.49
N HIS A 116 5.60 -1.80 -1.16
CA HIS A 116 5.67 -2.84 -0.12
C HIS A 116 7.07 -2.89 0.53
N ALA A 117 7.16 -3.46 1.74
CA ALA A 117 8.43 -3.71 2.41
C ALA A 117 9.00 -5.09 2.00
N SER A 118 9.91 -5.13 1.04
CA SER A 118 10.58 -6.36 0.59
C SER A 118 11.65 -6.82 1.60
N THR A 119 11.65 -8.12 1.92
CA THR A 119 12.66 -8.74 2.80
C THR A 119 14.11 -8.56 2.32
N ARG A 120 14.33 -8.35 1.01
CA ARG A 120 15.66 -8.19 0.41
C ARG A 120 16.03 -6.75 0.09
N ARG A 121 15.05 -5.93 -0.29
CA ARG A 121 15.28 -4.58 -0.84
C ARG A 121 14.77 -3.46 0.08
N GLY A 122 14.13 -3.81 1.19
CA GLY A 122 13.43 -2.84 2.03
C GLY A 122 12.16 -2.32 1.35
N VAL A 123 11.71 -1.13 1.75
CA VAL A 123 10.56 -0.47 1.13
C VAL A 123 10.86 -0.10 -0.31
N VAL A 124 10.07 -0.66 -1.24
CA VAL A 124 10.25 -0.46 -2.67
C VAL A 124 8.92 -0.31 -3.39
N VAL A 125 8.94 0.39 -4.53
CA VAL A 125 7.84 0.45 -5.49
C VAL A 125 8.13 -0.49 -6.65
N VAL A 126 7.20 -1.40 -6.93
CA VAL A 126 7.32 -2.43 -7.97
C VAL A 126 6.01 -2.62 -8.72
N ARG A 127 6.05 -3.29 -9.87
CA ARG A 127 4.83 -3.70 -10.57
C ARG A 127 4.19 -4.90 -9.89
N LEU A 128 2.87 -4.88 -9.77
CA LEU A 128 2.06 -5.98 -9.27
C LEU A 128 2.28 -7.24 -10.11
N HIS A 129 2.28 -7.07 -11.43
CA HIS A 129 2.53 -8.12 -12.43
C HIS A 129 4.01 -8.48 -12.61
N ASP A 130 4.87 -8.19 -11.64
CA ASP A 130 6.21 -8.74 -11.65
C ASP A 130 6.14 -10.26 -11.41
N ASN A 131 6.78 -11.06 -12.29
CA ASN A 131 6.71 -12.52 -12.25
C ASN A 131 7.07 -13.13 -10.88
N GLY A 132 7.92 -12.47 -10.09
CA GLY A 132 8.32 -12.94 -8.77
C GLY A 132 7.28 -12.69 -7.67
N LEU A 133 6.36 -11.75 -7.88
CA LEU A 133 5.39 -11.32 -6.87
C LEU A 133 3.96 -11.76 -7.22
N TYR A 134 3.58 -11.64 -8.49
CA TYR A 134 2.21 -11.85 -8.94
C TYR A 134 1.71 -13.29 -8.73
N GLN A 135 2.60 -14.28 -8.82
CA GLN A 135 2.24 -15.68 -8.58
C GLN A 135 1.70 -15.94 -7.16
N TYR A 136 2.01 -15.05 -6.22
CA TYR A 136 1.55 -15.12 -4.83
C TYR A 136 0.35 -14.21 -4.57
N PHE A 137 -0.14 -13.47 -5.57
CA PHE A 137 -1.28 -12.58 -5.40
C PHE A 137 -2.52 -13.36 -4.97
N SER A 138 -3.12 -12.92 -3.87
CA SER A 138 -4.25 -13.60 -3.24
C SER A 138 -5.53 -12.76 -3.32
N ARG A 139 -5.45 -11.52 -2.85
CA ARG A 139 -6.61 -10.64 -2.73
C ARG A 139 -6.21 -9.17 -2.77
N ALA A 140 -7.09 -8.32 -3.28
CA ALA A 140 -6.98 -6.89 -3.12
C ALA A 140 -8.32 -6.24 -2.80
N GLY A 141 -8.30 -5.02 -2.27
CA GLY A 141 -9.51 -4.30 -1.90
C GLY A 141 -9.27 -3.00 -1.15
N SER A 142 -10.33 -2.20 -1.06
CA SER A 142 -10.31 -0.97 -0.25
C SER A 142 -10.56 -1.28 1.20
N ILE A 143 -9.93 -0.53 2.09
CA ILE A 143 -10.26 -0.57 3.51
C ILE A 143 -11.71 -0.12 3.67
N PHE A 144 -12.48 -0.92 4.40
CA PHE A 144 -13.86 -0.61 4.76
C PHE A 144 -13.83 0.45 5.86
N ASP A 145 -14.22 1.68 5.55
CA ASP A 145 -14.44 2.72 6.56
C ASP A 145 -15.83 2.53 7.21
N PRO A 146 -15.93 2.23 8.51
CA PRO A 146 -17.21 2.18 9.20
C PRO A 146 -17.96 3.53 9.17
N ALA A 147 -17.27 4.65 8.98
CA ALA A 147 -17.88 5.98 8.88
C ALA A 147 -18.60 6.21 7.54
N GLU A 148 -18.36 5.38 6.52
CA GLU A 148 -19.11 5.37 5.26
C GLU A 148 -20.38 4.48 5.32
N MET A 149 -20.71 3.89 6.48
CA MET A 149 -22.01 3.28 6.68
C MET A 149 -23.09 4.37 6.66
N PRO A 150 -24.14 4.29 5.81
CA PRO A 150 -25.33 5.08 6.05
C PRO A 150 -25.82 4.75 7.46
N ALA A 151 -26.11 5.78 8.27
CA ALA A 151 -26.69 5.58 9.59
C ALA A 151 -27.84 4.57 9.48
N PRO A 152 -27.99 3.62 10.43
CA PRO A 152 -29.14 2.74 10.42
C PRO A 152 -30.39 3.61 10.31
N GLY A 153 -31.16 3.40 9.24
CA GLY A 153 -32.38 4.17 8.99
C GLY A 153 -33.27 4.12 10.22
N ASN A 154 -33.69 5.30 10.68
CA ASN A 154 -34.57 5.47 11.81
C ASN A 154 -36.02 5.11 11.44
#